data_AF-A0A9D5SJZ7-F1
#
_entry.id   AF-A0A9D5SJZ7-F1
#
_cell.length_a   1.000
_cell.length_b   1.000
_cell.length_c   1.000
_cell.angle_alpha   90.00
_cell.angle_beta   90.00
_cell.angle_gamma   90.00
#
_symmetry.space_group_name_H-M   'P 1'
#
loop_
_entity.id
_entity.type
_entity.pdbx_description
1 polymer ?
#
loop_
_entity_poly.entity_id
_entity_poly.type
_entity_poly.pdbx_seq_one_letter_code
_entity_poly.pdbx_strand_id
1 'polypeptide(L)'
;MLAQTPPMGWNSWNTFGENINEQVIRETADAIVEKGLRDAGYEYVVIDDCWAMRDRDENGRLVPDPVKFPSGMKALSDYVHSKGLKFGIYSCAGYRTCADYPGSFDHEFEDAQTFADWGVDFLKYDYCNKPKLANGPILYNRMSMALKATGREILFSACNWGSDEVHKWIRSTGTHMYRSTPDILDNPQSYI
;
A
#
# COMPACT_ATOMS: atom_id res chain seq x y z
N MET A 1 -4.09 -18.57 -2.88
CA MET A 1 -4.45 -18.19 -1.49
C MET A 1 -3.26 -17.42 -0.94
N LEU A 2 -3.43 -16.11 -0.72
CA LEU A 2 -2.38 -15.21 -0.26
C LEU A 2 -2.13 -15.32 1.25
N ALA A 3 -0.95 -14.85 1.70
CA ALA A 3 -0.57 -14.66 3.10
C ALA A 3 -0.80 -15.88 4.02
N GLN A 4 -0.42 -17.07 3.58
CA GLN A 4 -0.40 -18.27 4.44
C GLN A 4 0.62 -18.16 5.57
N THR A 5 1.70 -17.42 5.32
CA THR A 5 2.69 -16.98 6.31
C THR A 5 2.70 -15.45 6.34
N PRO A 6 3.21 -14.84 7.43
CA PRO A 6 3.37 -13.38 7.47
C PRO A 6 4.16 -12.88 6.25
N PRO A 7 3.69 -11.84 5.53
CA PRO A 7 4.43 -11.28 4.41
C PRO A 7 5.72 -10.64 4.90
N MET A 8 6.81 -10.90 4.18
CA MET A 8 8.14 -10.38 4.49
C MET A 8 8.61 -9.44 3.39
N GLY A 9 9.18 -8.30 3.76
CA GLY A 9 9.60 -7.30 2.79
C GLY A 9 10.07 -6.01 3.44
N TRP A 10 10.04 -4.94 2.66
CA TRP A 10 10.46 -3.61 3.04
C TRP A 10 9.39 -2.58 2.66
N ASN A 11 9.28 -1.51 3.46
CA ASN A 11 8.39 -0.39 3.22
C ASN A 11 9.17 0.94 3.36
N SER A 12 8.86 1.91 2.51
CA SER A 12 9.64 3.15 2.40
C SER A 12 9.51 4.13 3.56
N TRP A 13 8.42 4.09 4.34
CA TRP A 13 8.03 5.18 5.23
C TRP A 13 9.06 5.50 6.31
N ASN A 14 9.51 4.50 7.07
CA ASN A 14 10.35 4.74 8.25
C ASN A 14 11.75 5.27 7.92
N THR A 15 12.23 5.09 6.68
CA THR A 15 13.54 5.58 6.24
C THR A 15 13.44 6.88 5.46
N PHE A 16 12.48 6.97 4.55
CA PHE A 16 12.44 8.05 3.55
C PHE A 16 11.29 9.04 3.76
N GLY A 17 10.22 8.66 4.48
CA GLY A 17 9.01 9.47 4.58
C GLY A 17 8.53 9.92 3.19
N GLU A 18 8.35 11.23 3.01
CA GLU A 18 7.92 11.80 1.73
C GLU A 18 9.01 11.82 0.64
N ASN A 19 10.28 11.64 1.01
CA ASN A 19 11.46 11.74 0.15
C ASN A 19 11.72 10.44 -0.63
N ILE A 20 10.67 9.91 -1.27
CA ILE A 20 10.72 8.73 -2.13
C ILE A 20 10.74 9.12 -3.61
N ASN A 21 11.41 8.33 -4.42
CA ASN A 21 11.39 8.42 -5.88
C ASN A 21 11.75 7.07 -6.52
N GLU A 22 11.63 6.98 -7.84
CA GLU A 22 11.89 5.77 -8.61
C GLU A 22 13.29 5.19 -8.38
N GLN A 23 14.32 6.05 -8.32
CA GLN A 23 15.70 5.63 -8.10
C GLN A 23 15.84 4.92 -6.74
N VAL A 24 15.32 5.51 -5.67
CA VAL A 24 15.36 4.92 -4.32
C VAL A 24 14.71 3.54 -4.30
N ILE A 25 13.58 3.36 -4.98
CA ILE A 25 12.88 2.08 -5.01
C ILE A 25 13.67 1.03 -5.82
N ARG A 26 14.26 1.43 -6.95
CA ARG A 26 15.10 0.54 -7.76
C ARG A 26 16.34 0.08 -6.99
N GLU A 27 17.06 1.02 -6.37
CA GLU A 27 18.25 0.74 -5.57
C GLU A 27 17.92 -0.14 -4.35
N THR A 28 16.77 0.06 -3.73
CA THR A 28 16.30 -0.79 -2.62
C THR A 28 16.01 -2.22 -3.09
N ALA A 29 15.35 -2.38 -4.24
CA ALA A 29 15.08 -3.69 -4.83
C ALA A 29 16.39 -4.43 -5.18
N ASP A 30 17.36 -3.72 -5.77
CA ASP A 30 18.70 -4.26 -6.02
C ASP A 30 19.39 -4.69 -4.72
N ALA A 31 19.39 -3.83 -3.69
CA ALA A 31 20.00 -4.15 -2.41
C ALA A 31 19.37 -5.37 -1.72
N ILE A 32 18.04 -5.54 -1.77
CA ILE A 32 17.36 -6.72 -1.22
C ILE A 32 17.86 -8.02 -1.87
N VAL A 33 18.10 -7.99 -3.19
CA VAL A 33 18.64 -9.15 -3.91
C VAL A 33 20.12 -9.34 -3.64
N GLU A 34 20.94 -8.30 -3.83
CA GLU A 34 22.40 -8.36 -3.69
C GLU A 34 22.86 -8.74 -2.28
N LYS A 35 22.10 -8.34 -1.25
CA LYS A 35 22.39 -8.69 0.15
C LYS A 35 21.80 -10.04 0.57
N GLY A 36 21.16 -10.78 -0.34
CA GLY A 36 20.57 -12.09 -0.08
C GLY A 36 19.30 -12.06 0.78
N LEU A 37 18.69 -10.89 0.98
CA LEU A 37 17.44 -10.77 1.76
C LEU A 37 16.26 -11.43 1.04
N ARG A 38 16.21 -11.34 -0.30
CA ARG A 38 15.23 -12.09 -1.09
C ARG A 38 15.32 -13.59 -0.80
N ASP A 39 16.53 -14.13 -0.81
CA ASP A 39 16.75 -15.57 -0.59
C ASP A 39 16.46 -15.98 0.87
N ALA A 40 16.48 -15.01 1.80
CA ALA A 40 16.01 -15.16 3.18
C ALA A 40 14.48 -14.99 3.34
N GLY A 41 13.74 -14.70 2.26
CA GLY A 41 12.28 -14.61 2.23
C GLY A 41 11.69 -13.20 2.10
N TYR A 42 12.50 -12.14 2.05
CA TYR A 42 12.00 -10.77 1.88
C TYR A 42 11.61 -10.52 0.42
N GLU A 43 10.31 -10.60 0.13
CA GLU A 43 9.80 -10.58 -1.23
C GLU A 43 9.05 -9.30 -1.61
N TYR A 44 8.52 -8.52 -0.65
CA TYR A 44 7.76 -7.30 -0.95
C TYR A 44 8.63 -6.03 -0.89
N VAL A 45 8.47 -5.15 -1.88
CA VAL A 45 8.96 -3.76 -1.89
C VAL A 45 7.77 -2.82 -1.98
N VAL A 46 7.41 -2.19 -0.85
CA VAL A 46 6.18 -1.39 -0.71
C VAL A 46 6.52 0.09 -0.68
N ILE A 47 5.99 0.86 -1.63
CA ILE A 47 5.99 2.33 -1.53
C ILE A 47 4.85 2.78 -0.63
N ASP A 48 5.18 3.65 0.32
CA ASP A 48 4.21 4.25 1.24
C ASP A 48 3.59 5.54 0.67
N ASP A 49 3.02 6.39 1.51
CA ASP A 49 2.40 7.66 1.10
C ASP A 49 3.34 8.58 0.28
N CYS A 50 2.79 9.65 -0.29
CA CYS A 50 3.52 10.70 -1.02
C CYS A 50 4.07 10.29 -2.41
N TRP A 51 3.55 9.22 -3.02
CA TRP A 51 3.95 8.78 -4.35
C TRP A 51 3.19 9.46 -5.51
N ALA A 52 1.96 9.93 -5.24
CA ALA A 52 1.04 10.45 -6.24
C ALA A 52 1.16 11.98 -6.40
N MET A 53 0.53 12.52 -7.44
CA MET A 53 0.16 13.93 -7.54
C MET A 53 -0.89 14.29 -6.47
N ARG A 54 -0.99 15.57 -6.12
CA ARG A 54 -1.97 16.06 -5.12
C ARG A 54 -3.41 16.07 -5.62
N ASP A 55 -3.61 15.94 -6.92
CA ASP A 55 -4.89 15.91 -7.59
C ASP A 55 -4.98 14.68 -8.50
N ARG A 56 -6.19 14.17 -8.65
CA ARG A 56 -6.53 13.13 -9.63
C ARG A 56 -6.55 13.74 -11.03
N ASP A 57 -6.41 12.90 -12.06
CA ASP A 57 -6.58 13.36 -13.43
C ASP A 57 -8.04 13.73 -13.76
N GLU A 58 -8.26 14.21 -14.99
CA GLU A 58 -9.59 14.58 -15.49
C GLU A 58 -10.61 13.42 -15.49
N ASN A 59 -10.13 12.18 -15.46
CA ASN A 59 -10.96 10.97 -15.39
C ASN A 59 -11.12 10.46 -13.95
N GLY A 60 -10.63 11.21 -12.96
CA GLY A 60 -10.70 10.85 -11.55
C GLY A 60 -9.72 9.76 -11.13
N ARG A 61 -8.68 9.46 -11.92
CA ARG A 61 -7.68 8.42 -11.58
C ARG A 61 -6.53 8.99 -10.76
N LEU A 62 -5.93 8.14 -9.93
CA LEU A 62 -4.66 8.45 -9.26
C LEU A 62 -3.53 8.58 -10.29
N VAL A 63 -2.72 9.62 -10.14
CA VAL A 63 -1.60 9.91 -11.03
C VAL A 63 -0.30 9.84 -10.24
N PRO A 64 0.68 9.01 -10.64
CA PRO A 64 2.02 9.05 -10.03
C PRO A 64 2.66 10.42 -10.24
N ASP A 65 3.40 10.93 -9.25
CA ASP A 65 4.17 12.16 -9.44
C ASP A 65 5.24 11.93 -10.54
N PRO A 66 5.19 12.64 -11.68
CA PRO A 66 6.08 12.38 -12.82
C PRO A 66 7.52 12.86 -12.57
N VAL A 67 7.76 13.69 -11.56
CA VAL A 67 9.11 14.08 -11.14
C VAL A 67 9.72 12.98 -10.28
N LYS A 68 8.94 12.41 -9.35
CA LYS A 68 9.39 11.29 -8.51
C LYS A 68 9.49 9.97 -9.29
N PHE A 69 8.54 9.73 -10.20
CA PHE A 69 8.36 8.47 -10.92
C PHE A 69 8.23 8.70 -12.43
N PRO A 70 9.31 9.15 -13.09
CA PRO A 70 9.28 9.55 -14.49
C PRO A 70 8.92 8.42 -15.47
N SER A 71 9.16 7.15 -15.11
CA SER A 71 8.73 6.01 -15.93
C SER A 71 7.32 5.51 -15.62
N GLY A 72 6.69 6.04 -14.57
CA GLY A 72 5.40 5.61 -14.06
C GLY A 72 5.45 4.30 -13.26
N MET A 73 4.33 4.01 -12.57
CA MET A 73 4.27 2.88 -11.62
C MET A 73 4.38 1.51 -12.30
N LYS A 74 3.83 1.35 -13.51
CA LYS A 74 3.92 0.08 -14.22
C LYS A 74 5.37 -0.30 -14.52
N ALA A 75 6.16 0.62 -15.06
CA ALA A 75 7.55 0.34 -15.40
C ALA A 75 8.41 0.08 -14.15
N LEU A 76 8.11 0.74 -13.03
CA LEU A 76 8.73 0.46 -11.74
C LEU A 76 8.34 -0.93 -11.22
N SER A 77 7.06 -1.28 -11.26
CA SER A 77 6.58 -2.61 -10.87
C SER A 77 7.21 -3.71 -11.72
N ASP A 78 7.23 -3.55 -13.05
CA ASP A 78 7.85 -4.51 -13.98
C ASP A 78 9.34 -4.71 -13.64
N TYR A 79 10.04 -3.64 -13.25
CA TYR A 79 11.43 -3.75 -12.79
C TYR A 79 11.56 -4.50 -11.47
N VAL A 80 10.72 -4.21 -10.46
CA VAL A 80 10.72 -4.94 -9.18
C VAL A 80 10.44 -6.43 -9.42
N HIS A 81 9.48 -6.76 -10.30
CA HIS A 81 9.19 -8.13 -10.72
C HIS A 81 10.37 -8.80 -11.42
N SER A 82 11.13 -8.07 -12.25
CA SER A 82 12.33 -8.60 -12.92
C SER A 82 13.43 -9.06 -11.94
N LYS A 83 13.39 -8.56 -10.69
CA LYS A 83 14.29 -8.96 -9.59
C LYS A 83 13.79 -10.17 -8.80
N GLY A 84 12.62 -10.71 -9.16
CA GLY A 84 11.94 -11.77 -8.42
C GLY A 84 11.28 -11.27 -7.12
N LEU A 85 10.98 -9.97 -7.04
CA LEU A 85 10.31 -9.33 -5.92
C LEU A 85 8.87 -8.96 -6.31
N LYS A 86 8.06 -8.59 -5.33
CA LYS A 86 6.66 -8.16 -5.44
C LYS A 86 6.55 -6.67 -5.13
N PHE A 87 5.75 -5.95 -5.90
CA PHE A 87 5.61 -4.51 -5.75
C PHE A 87 4.37 -4.15 -4.93
N GLY A 88 4.52 -3.25 -3.95
CA GLY A 88 3.42 -2.78 -3.12
C GLY A 88 3.21 -1.28 -3.23
N ILE A 89 1.96 -0.85 -3.05
CA ILE A 89 1.56 0.56 -3.07
C ILE A 89 0.72 0.90 -1.83
N TYR A 90 0.51 2.20 -1.64
CA TYR A 90 -0.26 2.77 -0.55
C TYR A 90 -1.46 3.56 -1.06
N SER A 91 -2.59 3.43 -0.36
CA SER A 91 -3.70 4.38 -0.44
C SER A 91 -4.42 4.44 0.92
N CYS A 92 -5.56 5.14 0.98
CA CYS A 92 -6.32 5.40 2.18
C CYS A 92 -7.83 5.19 1.95
N ALA A 93 -8.54 4.73 2.99
CA ALA A 93 -9.99 4.60 3.04
C ALA A 93 -10.74 5.93 3.24
N GLY A 94 -10.02 7.06 3.21
CA GLY A 94 -10.59 8.40 3.27
C GLY A 94 -10.46 9.18 1.97
N TYR A 95 -10.98 10.41 1.99
CA TYR A 95 -10.91 11.32 0.84
C TYR A 95 -9.47 11.75 0.53
N ARG A 96 -8.64 11.81 1.56
CA ARG A 96 -7.22 12.15 1.50
C ARG A 96 -6.40 11.13 2.28
N THR A 97 -5.16 10.91 1.87
CA THR A 97 -4.19 10.12 2.63
C THR A 97 -3.75 10.86 3.90
N CYS A 98 -2.90 10.23 4.72
CA CYS A 98 -2.38 10.87 5.91
C CYS A 98 -1.50 12.09 5.60
N ALA A 99 -0.76 12.06 4.48
CA ALA A 99 0.05 13.18 3.98
C ALA A 99 -0.70 14.10 2.99
N ASP A 100 -2.04 14.04 2.98
CA ASP A 100 -2.92 14.91 2.18
C ASP A 100 -2.83 14.74 0.65
N TYR A 101 -2.55 13.53 0.18
CA TYR A 101 -2.70 13.11 -1.22
C TYR A 101 -4.12 12.53 -1.47
N PRO A 102 -4.58 12.36 -2.72
CA PRO A 102 -5.88 11.74 -2.97
C PRO A 102 -5.97 10.32 -2.38
N GLY A 103 -6.97 10.07 -1.52
CA GLY A 103 -7.30 8.73 -1.03
C GLY A 103 -8.34 8.05 -1.92
N SER A 104 -8.64 6.77 -1.69
CA SER A 104 -9.51 5.96 -2.56
C SER A 104 -10.97 5.88 -2.11
N PHE A 105 -11.39 6.65 -1.12
CA PHE A 105 -12.82 6.67 -0.74
C PHE A 105 -13.69 7.08 -1.94
N ASP A 106 -14.69 6.25 -2.26
CA ASP A 106 -15.60 6.40 -3.40
C ASP A 106 -14.98 6.26 -4.81
N HIS A 107 -13.74 5.76 -4.87
CA HIS A 107 -13.02 5.42 -6.10
C HIS A 107 -12.40 4.01 -6.03
N GLU A 108 -12.94 3.13 -5.16
CA GLU A 108 -12.25 1.89 -4.81
C GLU A 108 -12.06 0.96 -6.01
N PHE A 109 -13.05 0.86 -6.89
CA PHE A 109 -13.01 -0.03 -8.06
C PHE A 109 -12.07 0.51 -9.14
N GLU A 110 -12.11 1.81 -9.39
CA GLU A 110 -11.24 2.50 -10.36
C GLU A 110 -9.78 2.43 -9.92
N ASP A 111 -9.52 2.69 -8.63
CA ASP A 111 -8.18 2.68 -8.07
C ASP A 111 -7.64 1.24 -7.98
N ALA A 112 -8.45 0.27 -7.56
CA ALA A 112 -8.06 -1.14 -7.57
C ALA A 112 -7.66 -1.60 -8.97
N GLN A 113 -8.46 -1.27 -9.99
CA GLN A 113 -8.12 -1.61 -11.37
C GLN A 113 -6.83 -0.90 -11.82
N THR A 114 -6.64 0.37 -11.45
CA THR A 114 -5.39 1.10 -11.71
C THR A 114 -4.18 0.40 -11.10
N PHE A 115 -4.28 -0.07 -9.86
CA PHE A 115 -3.21 -0.82 -9.19
C PHE A 115 -2.93 -2.15 -9.90
N ALA A 116 -3.98 -2.87 -10.32
CA ALA A 116 -3.83 -4.11 -11.07
C ALA A 116 -3.18 -3.88 -12.45
N ASP A 117 -3.58 -2.83 -13.17
CA ASP A 117 -3.00 -2.44 -14.46
C ASP A 117 -1.50 -2.11 -14.35
N TRP A 118 -1.09 -1.54 -13.21
CA TRP A 118 0.32 -1.29 -12.90
C TRP A 118 1.08 -2.50 -12.39
N GLY A 119 0.43 -3.64 -12.14
CA GLY A 119 1.08 -4.86 -11.66
C GLY A 119 1.32 -4.90 -10.15
N VAL A 120 0.62 -4.09 -9.35
CA VAL A 120 0.74 -4.10 -7.89
C VAL A 120 0.37 -5.48 -7.31
N ASP A 121 1.09 -5.92 -6.28
CA ASP A 121 0.92 -7.18 -5.57
C ASP A 121 0.53 -6.99 -4.10
N PHE A 122 0.61 -5.76 -3.58
CA PHE A 122 0.34 -5.43 -2.19
C PHE A 122 -0.28 -4.03 -2.09
N LEU A 123 -1.37 -3.89 -1.35
CA LEU A 123 -1.96 -2.60 -1.01
C LEU A 123 -1.94 -2.40 0.51
N LYS A 124 -1.18 -1.40 0.99
CA LYS A 124 -1.38 -0.81 2.32
C LYS A 124 -2.54 0.18 2.23
N TYR A 125 -3.55 0.01 3.08
CA TYR A 125 -4.78 0.81 3.02
C TYR A 125 -5.10 1.47 4.35
N ASP A 126 -4.75 2.75 4.42
CA ASP A 126 -4.82 3.58 5.61
C ASP A 126 -6.23 4.06 5.94
N TYR A 127 -6.35 4.82 7.04
CA TYR A 127 -7.64 5.17 7.61
C TYR A 127 -7.79 6.67 7.97
N CYS A 128 -6.84 7.50 7.52
CA CYS A 128 -6.89 8.96 7.65
C CYS A 128 -8.05 9.56 6.84
N ASN A 129 -8.57 10.71 7.28
CA ASN A 129 -9.58 11.49 6.55
C ASN A 129 -10.80 10.71 6.03
N LYS A 130 -11.15 9.58 6.67
CA LYS A 130 -12.38 8.84 6.36
C LYS A 130 -13.61 9.67 6.70
N PRO A 131 -14.75 9.47 6.04
CA PRO A 131 -15.99 10.11 6.45
C PRO A 131 -16.32 9.76 7.91
N LYS A 132 -16.67 10.76 8.71
CA LYS A 132 -16.87 10.60 10.17
C LYS A 132 -17.90 9.51 10.51
N LEU A 133 -18.98 9.44 9.72
CA LEU A 133 -20.07 8.48 9.90
C LEU A 133 -19.85 7.16 9.15
N ALA A 134 -18.75 7.01 8.38
CA ALA A 134 -18.49 5.79 7.66
C ALA A 134 -18.02 4.66 8.59
N ASN A 135 -18.54 3.47 8.32
CA ASN A 135 -18.33 2.25 9.07
C ASN A 135 -17.08 1.51 8.55
N GLY A 136 -16.10 1.25 9.42
CA GLY A 136 -14.83 0.60 9.07
C GLY A 136 -14.97 -0.74 8.34
N PRO A 137 -15.77 -1.70 8.86
CA PRO A 137 -16.09 -2.93 8.14
C PRO A 137 -16.52 -2.72 6.69
N ILE A 138 -17.38 -1.73 6.42
CA ILE A 138 -17.86 -1.44 5.06
C ILE A 138 -16.73 -0.87 4.19
N LEU A 139 -15.94 0.06 4.72
CA LEU A 139 -14.83 0.68 3.99
C LEU A 139 -13.79 -0.36 3.52
N TYR A 140 -13.34 -1.22 4.43
CA TYR A 140 -12.39 -2.28 4.09
C TYR A 140 -13.02 -3.36 3.20
N ASN A 141 -14.29 -3.71 3.42
CA ASN A 141 -14.97 -4.70 2.56
C ASN A 141 -15.11 -4.19 1.12
N ARG A 142 -15.47 -2.91 0.91
CA ARG A 142 -15.55 -2.27 -0.42
C ARG A 142 -14.23 -2.39 -1.18
N MET A 143 -13.12 -1.98 -0.56
CA MET A 143 -11.80 -2.11 -1.20
C MET A 143 -11.40 -3.58 -1.42
N SER A 144 -11.72 -4.50 -0.50
CA SER A 144 -11.46 -5.94 -0.72
C SER A 144 -12.21 -6.50 -1.92
N MET A 145 -13.49 -6.12 -2.10
CA MET A 145 -14.28 -6.50 -3.28
C MET A 145 -13.69 -5.92 -4.55
N ALA A 146 -13.30 -4.64 -4.53
CA ALA A 146 -12.67 -3.97 -5.65
C ALA A 146 -11.37 -4.67 -6.08
N LEU A 147 -10.47 -4.98 -5.14
CA LEU A 147 -9.24 -5.72 -5.41
C LEU A 147 -9.51 -7.10 -6.02
N LYS A 148 -10.48 -7.85 -5.47
CA LYS A 148 -10.87 -9.17 -6.02
C LYS A 148 -11.44 -9.08 -7.42
N ALA A 149 -12.20 -8.02 -7.72
CA ALA A 149 -12.83 -7.81 -9.02
C ALA A 149 -11.82 -7.60 -10.15
N THR A 150 -10.60 -7.14 -9.83
CA THR A 150 -9.52 -6.98 -10.83
C THR A 150 -9.01 -8.30 -11.41
N GLY A 151 -9.22 -9.42 -10.71
CA GLY A 151 -8.67 -10.73 -11.07
C GLY A 151 -7.18 -10.91 -10.75
N ARG A 152 -6.47 -9.88 -10.26
CA ARG A 152 -5.08 -9.99 -9.78
C ARG A 152 -5.06 -10.31 -8.29
N GLU A 153 -4.19 -11.23 -7.88
CA GLU A 153 -3.94 -11.49 -6.46
C GLU A 153 -3.15 -10.33 -5.82
N ILE A 154 -3.84 -9.44 -5.10
CA ILE A 154 -3.24 -8.30 -4.38
C ILE A 154 -3.38 -8.52 -2.86
N LEU A 155 -2.24 -8.53 -2.14
CA LEU A 155 -2.22 -8.63 -0.68
C LEU A 155 -2.75 -7.34 -0.06
N PHE A 156 -3.95 -7.43 0.49
CA PHE A 156 -4.61 -6.33 1.18
C PHE A 156 -4.23 -6.20 2.66
N SER A 157 -3.53 -5.11 3.02
CA SER A 157 -3.07 -4.78 4.37
C SER A 157 -3.85 -3.59 4.94
N ALA A 158 -4.62 -3.84 6.01
CA ALA A 158 -5.41 -2.81 6.68
C ALA A 158 -4.59 -2.00 7.68
N CYS A 159 -4.62 -0.69 7.56
CA CYS A 159 -3.84 0.25 8.36
C CYS A 159 -4.79 1.24 9.08
N ASN A 160 -5.46 0.78 10.15
CA ASN A 160 -6.41 1.61 10.91
C ASN A 160 -6.06 1.77 12.39
N TRP A 161 -4.78 1.59 12.74
CA TRP A 161 -4.23 1.79 14.09
C TRP A 161 -4.90 1.01 15.24
N GLY A 162 -5.51 -0.14 14.97
CA GLY A 162 -6.30 -0.83 16.00
C GLY A 162 -7.68 -0.20 16.28
N SER A 163 -8.04 0.86 15.56
CA SER A 163 -9.28 1.64 15.76
C SER A 163 -10.54 0.81 15.47
N ASP A 164 -11.68 1.32 15.93
CA ASP A 164 -13.01 0.73 15.71
C ASP A 164 -13.12 -0.74 16.14
N GLU A 165 -12.34 -1.16 17.15
CA GLU A 165 -12.25 -2.55 17.60
C GLU A 165 -11.93 -3.53 16.46
N VAL A 166 -11.04 -3.14 15.54
CA VAL A 166 -10.72 -3.84 14.28
C VAL A 166 -10.57 -5.36 14.39
N HIS A 167 -9.96 -5.84 15.48
CA HIS A 167 -9.74 -7.25 15.76
C HIS A 167 -11.04 -8.09 15.76
N LYS A 168 -12.21 -7.48 16.00
CA LYS A 168 -13.51 -8.17 16.02
C LYS A 168 -14.07 -8.49 14.63
N TRP A 169 -13.70 -7.73 13.59
CA TRP A 169 -14.40 -7.76 12.31
C TRP A 169 -13.50 -7.79 11.07
N ILE A 170 -12.23 -7.40 11.17
CA ILE A 170 -11.36 -7.24 10.00
C ILE A 170 -11.14 -8.55 9.23
N ARG A 171 -11.13 -9.69 9.93
CA ARG A 171 -11.02 -11.00 9.30
C ARG A 171 -12.15 -11.27 8.29
N SER A 172 -13.36 -10.73 8.51
CA SER A 172 -14.49 -10.93 7.60
C SER A 172 -14.52 -9.95 6.42
N THR A 173 -13.65 -8.94 6.37
CA THR A 173 -13.64 -7.98 5.26
C THR A 173 -12.83 -8.46 4.06
N GLY A 174 -12.02 -9.51 4.22
CA GLY A 174 -11.15 -10.04 3.16
C GLY A 174 -9.76 -9.41 3.12
N THR A 175 -9.36 -8.66 4.15
CA THR A 175 -7.97 -8.25 4.39
C THR A 175 -7.12 -9.44 4.83
N HIS A 176 -5.84 -9.43 4.47
CA HIS A 176 -4.89 -10.50 4.81
C HIS A 176 -4.10 -10.21 6.09
N MET A 177 -3.93 -8.93 6.42
CA MET A 177 -3.30 -8.48 7.66
C MET A 177 -3.91 -7.15 8.09
N TYR A 178 -3.78 -6.81 9.37
CA TYR A 178 -4.20 -5.51 9.89
C TYR A 178 -3.23 -5.03 10.96
N ARG A 179 -3.14 -3.72 11.09
CA ARG A 179 -2.26 -3.06 12.05
C ARG A 179 -3.03 -2.78 13.35
N SER A 180 -2.47 -3.22 14.48
CA SER A 180 -3.15 -3.30 15.78
C SER A 180 -2.90 -2.13 16.74
N THR A 181 -1.96 -1.24 16.43
CA THR A 181 -1.47 -0.15 17.31
C THR A 181 -1.35 1.18 16.57
N PRO A 182 -1.08 2.31 17.23
CA PRO A 182 -0.56 3.50 16.57
C PRO A 182 0.74 3.25 15.80
N ASP A 183 1.20 4.26 15.05
CA ASP A 183 2.46 4.18 14.32
C ASP A 183 3.65 3.97 15.27
N ILE A 184 4.58 3.11 14.87
CA ILE A 184 5.81 2.87 15.62
C ILE A 184 6.77 4.04 15.43
N LEU A 185 7.53 4.37 16.46
CA LEU A 185 8.65 5.30 16.39
C LEU A 185 9.93 4.58 16.83
N ASP A 186 11.09 5.05 16.36
CA ASP A 186 12.39 4.49 16.79
C ASP A 186 12.74 4.95 18.22
N ASN A 187 12.01 4.42 19.19
CA ASN A 187 12.24 4.62 20.61
C ASN A 187 11.72 3.43 21.43
N PRO A 188 12.31 3.18 22.62
CA PRO A 188 11.90 2.07 23.47
C PRO A 188 10.42 2.06 23.85
N GLN A 189 9.79 3.23 23.95
CA GLN A 189 8.37 3.36 24.31
C GLN A 189 7.43 2.75 23.27
N SER A 190 7.84 2.70 22.00
CA SER A 190 7.04 2.11 20.93
C SER A 190 7.24 0.60 20.78
N TYR A 191 8.23 0.02 21.47
CA TYR A 191 8.59 -1.40 21.38
C TYR A 191 7.94 -2.26 22.47
N ILE A 192 7.34 -1.61 23.47
CA ILE A 192 6.66 -2.22 24.63
C ILE A 192 5.15 -2.08 24.51
#